data_AF-A0A9E5N8P4-F1
#
_entry.id   AF-A0A9E5N8P4-F1
#
_cell.length_a   1.000
_cell.length_b   1.000
_cell.length_c   1.000
_cell.angle_alpha   90.00
_cell.angle_beta   90.00
_cell.angle_gamma   90.00
#
_symmetry.space_group_name_H-M   'P 1'
#
loop_
_entity.id
_entity.type
_entity.pdbx_description
1 polymer ?
#
loop_
_entity_poly.entity_id
_entity_poly.type
_entity_poly.pdbx_seq_one_letter_code
_entity_poly.pdbx_strand_id
1 'polypeptide(L)'
;MDEIRRALIGACPAPFGTVPIYQAAVAALQEHGDIAGMTEDDLFEVIARQAEDGVDFITVHCGVTQESMRQLESAQRLCGVVSRGGAFTICWMKANQRENPLFESFDRLLEIA
;
A
#
# COMPACT_ATOMS: atom_id res chain seq x y z
N MET A 1 -14.03 5.73 1.41
CA MET A 1 -13.89 4.26 1.65
C MET A 1 -14.09 3.89 3.11
N ASP A 2 -13.74 4.79 4.04
CA ASP A 2 -13.85 4.56 5.49
C ASP A 2 -15.25 4.14 5.94
N GLU A 3 -16.30 4.84 5.49
CA GLU A 3 -17.69 4.51 5.84
C GLU A 3 -18.08 3.08 5.45
N ILE A 4 -17.73 2.66 4.23
CA ILE A 4 -18.00 1.31 3.73
C ILE A 4 -17.21 0.28 4.55
N ARG A 5 -15.93 0.53 4.84
CA ARG A 5 -15.10 -0.37 5.65
C ARG A 5 -15.72 -0.57 7.05
N ARG A 6 -16.04 0.53 7.75
CA ARG A 6 -16.64 0.48 9.10
C ARG A 6 -17.98 -0.25 9.11
N ALA A 7 -18.82 -0.04 8.09
CA ALA A 7 -20.09 -0.74 7.96
C ALA A 7 -19.89 -2.26 7.77
N LEU A 8 -18.91 -2.66 6.95
CA LEU A 8 -18.60 -4.08 6.73
C LEU A 8 -18.02 -4.76 7.97
N ILE A 9 -17.09 -4.10 8.67
CA ILE A 9 -16.52 -4.59 9.94
C ILE A 9 -17.63 -4.78 10.98
N GLY A 10 -18.55 -3.81 11.12
CA GLY A 10 -19.67 -3.93 12.05
C GLY A 10 -20.70 -5.01 11.70
N ALA A 11 -20.78 -5.42 10.44
CA ALA A 11 -21.75 -6.39 9.95
C ALA A 11 -21.22 -7.83 9.86
N CYS A 12 -19.90 -8.04 9.87
CA CYS A 12 -19.27 -9.34 9.67
C CYS A 12 -18.35 -9.69 10.84
N PRO A 13 -18.64 -10.76 11.62
CA PRO A 13 -17.80 -11.16 12.75
C PRO A 13 -16.54 -11.92 12.32
N ALA A 14 -16.35 -12.20 11.03
CA ALA A 14 -15.16 -12.88 10.52
C ALA A 14 -13.99 -11.88 10.37
N PRO A 15 -12.73 -12.33 10.48
CA PRO A 15 -11.56 -11.46 10.31
C PRO A 15 -11.62 -10.68 8.99
N PHE A 16 -11.44 -9.37 9.08
CA PHE A 16 -11.52 -8.43 7.98
C PHE A 16 -10.12 -7.99 7.55
N GLY A 17 -9.79 -8.26 6.29
CA GLY A 17 -8.49 -7.92 5.70
C GLY A 17 -8.55 -6.76 4.74
N THR A 18 -7.47 -5.97 4.67
CA THR A 18 -7.34 -4.90 3.67
C THR A 18 -6.00 -4.91 2.95
N VAL A 19 -5.89 -4.08 1.91
CA VAL A 19 -4.64 -3.76 1.21
C VAL A 19 -4.52 -2.23 1.24
N PRO A 20 -3.85 -1.65 2.26
CA PRO A 20 -3.91 -0.22 2.55
C PRO A 20 -3.53 0.71 1.39
N ILE A 21 -2.56 0.30 0.56
CA ILE A 21 -2.10 1.06 -0.62
C ILE A 21 -3.23 1.38 -1.60
N TYR A 22 -4.32 0.60 -1.65
CA TYR A 22 -5.46 0.93 -2.51
C TYR A 22 -6.19 2.20 -2.06
N GLN A 23 -6.32 2.40 -0.75
CA GLN A 23 -6.90 3.62 -0.22
C GLN A 23 -5.96 4.81 -0.41
N ALA A 24 -4.69 4.63 -0.05
CA ALA A 24 -3.70 5.69 -0.14
C ALA A 24 -3.54 6.19 -1.59
N ALA A 25 -3.51 5.28 -2.57
CA ALA A 25 -3.46 5.63 -3.97
C ALA A 25 -4.69 6.43 -4.44
N VAL A 26 -5.90 6.06 -3.99
CA VAL A 26 -7.12 6.81 -4.34
C VAL A 26 -7.12 8.20 -3.70
N ALA A 27 -6.69 8.31 -2.45
CA ALA A 27 -6.57 9.60 -1.76
C ALA A 27 -5.56 10.51 -2.47
N ALA A 28 -4.36 10.01 -2.78
CA ALA A 28 -3.35 10.75 -3.53
C ALA A 28 -3.84 11.18 -4.92
N LEU A 29 -4.56 10.32 -5.64
CA LEU A 29 -5.16 10.69 -6.92
C LEU A 29 -6.18 11.83 -6.78
N GLN A 30 -6.96 11.85 -5.70
CA GLN A 30 -7.95 12.90 -5.42
C GLN A 30 -7.31 14.22 -4.99
N GLU A 31 -6.26 14.17 -4.17
CA GLU A 31 -5.60 15.34 -3.59
C GLU A 31 -4.53 15.94 -4.50
N HIS A 32 -3.79 15.09 -5.22
CA HIS A 32 -2.62 15.48 -6.01
C HIS A 32 -2.79 15.26 -7.52
N GLY A 33 -3.87 14.60 -7.95
CA GLY A 33 -4.13 14.30 -9.36
C GLY A 33 -3.32 13.13 -9.92
N ASP A 34 -2.44 12.52 -9.10
CA ASP A 34 -1.62 11.36 -9.46
C ASP A 34 -1.32 10.51 -8.22
N ILE A 35 -1.34 9.18 -8.37
CA ILE A 35 -0.91 8.22 -7.34
C ILE A 35 0.55 8.44 -6.96
N ALA A 36 1.39 8.87 -7.90
CA ALA A 36 2.79 9.19 -7.64
C ALA A 36 2.97 10.34 -6.64
N GLY A 37 1.95 11.19 -6.46
CA GLY A 37 1.94 12.27 -5.48
C GLY A 37 1.75 11.84 -4.02
N MET A 38 1.42 10.56 -3.78
CA MET A 38 1.28 10.00 -2.43
C MET A 38 2.57 10.24 -1.63
N THR A 39 2.47 10.68 -0.38
CA THR A 39 3.60 10.75 0.53
C THR A 39 3.75 9.45 1.32
N GLU A 40 4.90 9.25 1.96
CA GLU A 40 5.08 8.12 2.88
C GLU A 40 4.10 8.21 4.05
N ASP A 41 3.90 9.43 4.56
CA ASP A 41 2.97 9.69 5.65
C ASP A 41 1.53 9.38 5.26
N ASP A 42 1.08 9.71 4.05
CA ASP A 42 -0.27 9.36 3.57
C ASP A 42 -0.51 7.85 3.67
N LEU A 43 0.48 7.04 3.29
CA LEU A 43 0.39 5.59 3.35
C LEU A 43 0.32 5.10 4.80
N PHE A 44 1.19 5.60 5.68
CA PHE A 44 1.21 5.22 7.08
C PHE A 44 -0.04 5.69 7.84
N GLU A 45 -0.56 6.88 7.56
CA GLU A 45 -1.81 7.39 8.12
C GLU A 45 -3.01 6.54 7.71
N VAL A 46 -3.05 6.08 6.45
CA VAL A 46 -4.08 5.15 5.99
C VAL A 46 -3.98 3.81 6.72
N ILE A 47 -2.77 3.30 6.96
CA ILE A 47 -2.56 2.05 7.71
C ILE A 47 -3.04 2.22 9.15
N ALA A 48 -2.61 3.28 9.85
CA ALA A 48 -3.01 3.57 11.22
C ALA A 48 -4.53 3.71 11.35
N ARG A 49 -5.16 4.49 10.45
CA ARG A 49 -6.62 4.66 10.43
C ARG A 49 -7.38 3.36 10.19
N GLN A 50 -6.83 2.46 9.35
CA GLN A 50 -7.43 1.15 9.13
C GLN A 50 -7.31 0.25 10.37
N ALA A 51 -6.19 0.30 11.07
CA ALA A 51 -6.02 -0.39 12.35
C ALA A 51 -7.03 0.15 13.40
N GLU A 52 -7.17 1.47 13.52
CA GLU A 52 -8.16 2.12 14.41
C GLU A 52 -9.61 1.73 14.08
N ASP A 53 -9.93 1.54 12.80
CA ASP A 53 -11.25 1.09 12.35
C ASP A 53 -11.53 -0.39 12.67
N GLY A 54 -10.53 -1.15 13.13
CA GLY A 54 -10.66 -2.55 13.52
C GLY A 54 -10.36 -3.57 12.42
N VAL A 55 -9.46 -3.25 11.48
CA VAL A 55 -8.97 -4.22 10.48
C VAL A 55 -8.08 -5.27 11.17
N ASP A 56 -8.38 -6.56 10.98
CA ASP A 56 -7.68 -7.66 11.64
C ASP A 56 -6.33 -8.01 11.00
N PHE A 57 -6.19 -7.81 9.69
CA PHE A 57 -4.93 -8.02 8.98
C PHE A 57 -4.79 -7.14 7.75
N ILE A 58 -3.55 -6.80 7.41
CA ILE A 58 -3.23 -6.00 6.23
C ILE A 58 -2.31 -6.75 5.29
N THR A 59 -2.51 -6.56 3.99
CA THR A 59 -1.57 -6.98 2.95
C THR A 59 -0.72 -5.77 2.55
N VAL A 60 0.56 -5.85 2.88
CA VAL A 60 1.58 -4.84 2.57
C VAL A 60 2.62 -5.42 1.62
N HIS A 61 3.16 -4.57 0.74
CA HIS A 61 4.06 -4.99 -0.34
C HIS A 61 5.52 -4.68 -0.01
N CYS A 62 5.97 -4.88 1.23
CA CYS A 62 7.31 -4.51 1.69
C CYS A 62 8.44 -5.21 0.91
N GLY A 63 8.17 -6.40 0.35
CA GLY A 63 9.15 -7.13 -0.48
C GLY A 63 9.39 -6.55 -1.87
N VAL A 64 8.62 -5.54 -2.29
CA VAL A 64 8.89 -4.78 -3.50
C VAL A 64 9.99 -3.78 -3.17
N THR A 65 11.22 -4.07 -3.59
CA THR A 65 12.39 -3.21 -3.41
C THR A 65 12.96 -2.78 -4.76
N GLN A 66 13.87 -1.80 -4.77
CA GLN A 66 14.58 -1.43 -6.00
C GLN A 66 15.36 -2.63 -6.56
N GLU A 67 15.89 -3.50 -5.70
CA GLU A 67 16.52 -4.76 -6.09
C GLU A 67 15.52 -5.71 -6.78
N SER A 68 14.36 -5.95 -6.15
CA SER A 68 13.31 -6.79 -6.73
C SER A 68 12.85 -6.25 -8.10
N MET A 69 12.79 -4.92 -8.26
CA MET A 69 12.46 -4.29 -9.54
C MET A 69 13.53 -4.51 -10.61
N ARG A 70 14.81 -4.37 -10.28
CA ARG A 70 15.91 -4.65 -11.22
C ARG A 70 15.89 -6.10 -11.70
N GLN A 71 15.67 -7.04 -10.77
CA GLN A 71 15.55 -8.45 -11.12
C GLN A 71 14.34 -8.70 -12.02
N LEU A 72 13.19 -8.09 -11.72
CA LEU A 72 11.98 -8.20 -12.53
C LEU A 72 12.19 -7.71 -13.97
N GLU A 73 12.87 -6.58 -14.14
CA GLU A 73 13.20 -6.02 -15.45
C GLU A 73 14.14 -6.94 -16.24
N SER A 74 15.09 -7.58 -15.57
CA SER A 74 15.99 -8.56 -16.19
C SER A 74 15.30 -9.88 -16.56
N ALA A 75 14.25 -10.27 -15.83
CA ALA A 75 13.57 -11.55 -16.00
C ALA A 75 12.63 -11.61 -17.22
N GLN A 76 12.38 -10.48 -17.91
CA GLN A 76 11.54 -10.40 -19.12
C GLN A 76 10.20 -11.17 -19.02
N ARG A 77 9.48 -11.00 -17.92
CA ARG A 77 8.21 -11.72 -17.68
C ARG A 77 7.16 -11.37 -18.73
N LEU A 78 6.51 -12.39 -19.30
CA LEU A 78 5.45 -12.24 -20.31
C LEU A 78 4.34 -11.27 -19.87
N CYS A 79 3.85 -11.41 -18.64
CA CYS A 79 2.75 -10.60 -18.11
C CYS A 79 3.20 -9.45 -17.18
N GLY A 80 4.52 -9.24 -17.01
CA GLY A 80 5.05 -8.23 -16.10
C GLY A 80 4.58 -8.39 -14.64
N VAL A 81 4.20 -7.27 -14.01
CA VAL A 81 3.67 -7.21 -12.64
C VAL A 81 2.16 -7.37 -12.67
N VAL A 82 1.65 -8.41 -12.01
CA VAL A 82 0.21 -8.70 -11.95
C VAL A 82 -0.42 -8.42 -10.58
N SER A 83 0.39 -8.12 -9.56
CA SER A 83 -0.12 -7.62 -8.28
C SER A 83 -0.47 -6.15 -8.41
N ARG A 84 -1.73 -5.78 -8.16
CA ARG A 84 -2.16 -4.38 -8.19
C ARG A 84 -1.41 -3.53 -7.17
N GLY A 85 -1.29 -4.02 -5.93
CA GLY A 85 -0.59 -3.28 -4.88
C GLY A 85 0.90 -3.14 -5.18
N GLY A 86 1.52 -4.21 -5.68
CA GLY A 86 2.92 -4.15 -6.14
C GLY A 86 3.11 -3.19 -7.31
N ALA A 87 2.17 -3.12 -8.26
CA ALA A 87 2.24 -2.19 -9.37
C ALA A 87 2.13 -0.72 -8.91
N PHE A 88 1.25 -0.41 -7.93
CA PHE A 88 1.19 0.93 -7.34
C PHE A 88 2.47 1.31 -6.61
N THR A 89 3.02 0.40 -5.80
CA THR A 89 4.32 0.60 -5.13
C THR A 89 5.45 0.86 -6.14
N ILE A 90 5.55 0.05 -7.20
CA ILE A 90 6.56 0.24 -8.25
C ILE A 90 6.37 1.58 -8.97
N CYS A 91 5.13 1.95 -9.30
CA CYS A 91 4.83 3.24 -9.93
C CYS A 91 5.32 4.40 -9.07
N TRP A 92 4.98 4.37 -7.78
CA TRP A 92 5.41 5.37 -6.81
C TRP A 92 6.93 5.46 -6.69
N MET A 93 7.62 4.31 -6.54
CA MET A 93 9.07 4.25 -6.43
C MET A 93 9.77 4.81 -7.68
N LYS A 94 9.27 4.49 -8.88
CA LYS A 94 9.82 5.02 -10.14
C LYS A 94 9.64 6.52 -10.26
N ALA A 95 8.47 7.04 -9.90
CA ALA A 95 8.17 8.46 -9.99
C ALA A 95 8.99 9.30 -8.99
N ASN A 96 9.19 8.77 -7.78
CA ASN A 96 9.89 9.48 -6.71
C ASN A 96 11.40 9.18 -6.65
N GLN A 97 11.89 8.19 -7.40
CA GLN A 97 13.28 7.70 -7.35
C GLN A 97 13.72 7.30 -5.93
N ARG A 98 12.80 6.72 -5.15
CA ARG A 98 13.00 6.31 -3.76
C ARG A 98 12.78 4.81 -3.59
N GLU A 99 13.27 4.26 -2.49
CA GLU A 99 12.96 2.88 -2.10
C GLU A 99 11.53 2.81 -1.53
N ASN A 100 10.97 1.60 -1.43
CA ASN A 100 9.64 1.38 -0.90
C ASN A 100 9.53 1.87 0.57
N PRO A 101 8.58 2.77 0.89
CA PRO A 101 8.44 3.32 2.24
C PRO A 101 8.19 2.25 3.31
N LEU A 102 7.48 1.19 2.94
CA LEU A 102 7.18 0.07 3.84
C LEU A 102 8.36 -0.88 4.03
N PHE A 103 9.37 -0.80 3.15
CA PHE A 103 10.64 -1.50 3.31
C PHE A 103 11.62 -0.66 4.14
N GLU A 104 11.81 0.61 3.79
CA GLU A 104 12.73 1.51 4.50
C GLU A 104 12.29 1.77 5.94
N SER A 105 10.98 1.94 6.17
CA SER A 105 10.40 2.22 7.48
C SER A 105 9.61 1.03 8.01
N PHE A 106 10.13 -0.19 7.87
CA PHE A 106 9.45 -1.39 8.36
C PHE A 106 9.23 -1.35 9.88
N ASP A 107 10.16 -0.79 10.66
CA ASP A 107 9.98 -0.64 12.11
C ASP A 107 8.79 0.27 12.46
N ARG A 108 8.60 1.38 11.74
CA ARG A 108 7.41 2.25 11.87
C ARG A 108 6.12 1.48 11.58
N LEU A 109 6.15 0.54 10.63
CA LEU A 109 4.99 -0.29 10.33
C LEU A 109 4.67 -1.23 11.50
N LEU A 110 5.70 -1.81 12.14
CA LEU A 110 5.54 -2.68 13.29
C LEU A 110 5.03 -1.93 14.53
N GLU A 111 5.32 -0.64 14.68
CA GLU A 111 4.78 0.18 15.78
C GLU A 111 3.28 0.43 15.68
N ILE A 112 2.68 0.29 14.49
CA ILE A 112 1.24 0.44 14.27
C ILE A 112 0.49 -0.90 14.51
N ALA A 113 1.18 -2.02 14.36
CA ALA A 113 0.60 -3.37 14.32
C ALA A 113 0.42 -4.03 15.70
#